data_AF-A0A6C0T3K1-F1
#
_entry.id   AF-A0A6C0T3K1-F1
#
_cell.length_a   1.000
_cell.length_b   1.000
_cell.length_c   1.000
_cell.angle_alpha   90.00
_cell.angle_beta   90.00
_cell.angle_gamma   90.00
#
_symmetry.space_group_name_H-M   'P 1'
#
loop_
_entity.id
_entity.type
_entity.pdbx_description
1 polymer ?
#
loop_
_entity_poly.entity_id
_entity_poly.type
_entity_poly.pdbx_seq_one_letter_code
_entity_poly.pdbx_strand_id
1 'polypeptide(L)'
;KPIVYGNVAKYFGKKREEDGHTHQWTVYVRPFENEDTSTYVKKINFKLHDSYANQNRVLTKPPYEVTETGWGEFEIVIKIYFQDPNERPVTLYHILKLFQNSPEIVVGKKPVVSEFYEEIVFQEPTVMMHQ
;
A
#
# COMPACT_ATOMS: atom_id res chain seq x y z
N LYS A 1 12.03 7.93 -9.90
CA LYS A 1 11.58 6.53 -10.09
C LYS A 1 10.06 6.49 -9.94
N PRO A 2 9.31 6.19 -11.01
CA PRO A 2 7.86 6.21 -11.01
C PRO A 2 7.29 5.00 -10.27
N ILE A 3 6.32 5.23 -9.38
CA ILE A 3 5.65 4.19 -8.60
C ILE A 3 4.14 4.34 -8.67
N VAL A 4 3.44 3.26 -8.37
CA VAL A 4 2.02 3.24 -8.07
C VAL A 4 1.84 2.76 -6.64
N TYR A 5 1.06 3.50 -5.85
CA TYR A 5 0.67 3.08 -4.51
C TYR A 5 -0.83 3.23 -4.31
N GLY A 6 -1.39 2.45 -3.40
CA GLY A 6 -2.80 2.52 -3.10
C GLY A 6 -3.34 1.21 -2.56
N ASN A 7 -4.64 0.98 -2.73
CA ASN A 7 -5.26 -0.27 -2.33
C ASN A 7 -6.31 -0.78 -3.32
N VAL A 8 -6.53 -2.09 -3.26
CA VAL A 8 -7.76 -2.73 -3.74
C VAL A 8 -8.56 -3.25 -2.57
N ALA A 9 -9.89 -3.30 -2.70
CA ALA A 9 -10.77 -3.88 -1.69
C ALA A 9 -11.93 -4.64 -2.33
N LYS A 10 -12.32 -5.76 -1.73
CA LYS A 10 -13.43 -6.60 -2.18
C LYS A 10 -14.41 -6.79 -1.04
N TYR A 11 -15.66 -6.40 -1.27
CA TYR A 11 -16.76 -6.66 -0.36
C TYR A 11 -17.07 -8.16 -0.31
N PHE A 12 -17.29 -8.70 0.89
CA PHE A 12 -17.63 -10.11 1.08
C PHE A 12 -19.07 -10.45 0.67
N GLY A 13 -19.90 -9.47 0.34
CA GLY A 13 -21.34 -9.64 0.12
C GLY A 13 -22.15 -9.62 1.41
N LYS A 14 -21.51 -9.91 2.55
CA LYS A 14 -22.11 -9.84 3.89
C LYS A 14 -21.07 -9.47 4.95
N LYS A 15 -21.56 -8.95 6.07
CA LYS A 15 -20.76 -8.82 7.30
C LYS A 15 -20.47 -10.22 7.86
N ARG A 16 -19.22 -10.50 8.22
CA ARG A 16 -18.85 -11.73 8.92
C ARG A 16 -19.30 -11.70 10.37
N GLU A 17 -19.70 -12.85 10.90
CA GLU A 17 -20.20 -12.95 12.27
C GLU A 17 -19.07 -12.93 13.31
N GLU A 18 -17.91 -13.51 12.96
CA GLU A 18 -16.76 -13.68 13.87
C GLU A 18 -16.12 -12.36 14.32
N ASP A 19 -15.95 -11.40 13.41
CA ASP A 19 -15.19 -10.16 13.63
C ASP A 19 -15.91 -8.91 13.12
N GLY A 20 -17.08 -9.08 12.49
CA GLY A 20 -17.83 -7.98 11.92
C GLY A 20 -17.19 -7.35 10.68
N HIS A 21 -16.16 -7.95 10.11
CA HIS A 21 -15.49 -7.43 8.92
C HIS A 21 -16.39 -7.60 7.69
N THR A 22 -16.24 -6.67 6.75
CA THR A 22 -17.06 -6.60 5.52
C THR A 22 -16.23 -6.70 4.26
N HIS A 23 -14.94 -6.37 4.33
CA HIS A 23 -14.04 -6.35 3.18
C HIS A 23 -12.76 -7.12 3.46
N GLN A 24 -12.22 -7.72 2.40
CA GLN A 24 -10.79 -7.97 2.30
C GLN A 24 -10.17 -6.83 1.48
N TRP A 25 -8.99 -6.38 1.87
CA TRP A 25 -8.29 -5.31 1.19
C TRP A 25 -6.79 -5.61 1.12
N THR A 26 -6.14 -5.05 0.10
CA THR A 26 -4.70 -5.14 -0.10
C THR A 26 -4.16 -3.75 -0.40
N VAL A 27 -3.30 -3.23 0.47
CA VAL A 27 -2.52 -2.01 0.23
C VAL A 27 -1.16 -2.38 -0.34
N TYR A 28 -0.62 -1.59 -1.26
CA TYR A 28 0.65 -1.89 -1.91
C TYR A 28 1.40 -0.67 -2.40
N VAL A 29 2.69 -0.90 -2.67
CA VAL A 29 3.55 -0.06 -3.51
C VAL A 29 4.19 -0.96 -4.56
N ARG A 30 4.15 -0.52 -5.82
CA ARG A 30 4.77 -1.21 -6.95
C ARG A 30 5.46 -0.22 -7.87
N PRO A 31 6.53 -0.62 -8.59
CA PRO A 31 7.08 0.25 -9.62
C PRO A 31 6.03 0.42 -10.74
N PHE A 32 6.02 1.59 -11.36
CA PHE A 32 5.14 1.84 -12.52
C PHE A 32 5.61 1.04 -13.74
N GLU A 33 6.93 0.94 -13.92
CA GLU A 33 7.57 0.10 -14.92
C GLU A 33 7.94 -1.27 -14.34
N ASN A 34 8.15 -2.26 -15.20
CA ASN A 34 8.58 -3.59 -14.75
C ASN A 34 10.09 -3.59 -14.42
N GLU A 35 10.43 -3.09 -13.24
CA GLU A 35 11.82 -3.03 -12.74
C GLU A 35 12.00 -3.74 -11.38
N ASP A 36 13.24 -4.15 -11.10
CA ASP A 36 13.59 -4.70 -9.80
C ASP A 36 13.85 -3.58 -8.78
N THR A 37 12.79 -3.21 -8.07
CA THR A 37 12.84 -2.26 -6.95
C THR A 37 13.82 -2.64 -5.83
N SER A 38 14.23 -3.91 -5.67
CA SER A 38 15.11 -4.31 -4.57
C SER A 38 16.52 -3.72 -4.67
N THR A 39 16.89 -3.24 -5.87
CA THR A 39 18.14 -2.54 -6.16
C THR A 39 18.26 -1.21 -5.42
N TYR A 40 17.13 -0.51 -5.19
CA TYR A 40 17.13 0.81 -4.55
C TYR A 40 16.22 0.89 -3.32
N VAL A 41 15.24 0.00 -3.15
CA VAL A 41 14.39 -0.11 -1.95
C VAL A 41 14.98 -1.13 -0.97
N LYS A 42 15.26 -0.68 0.25
CA LYS A 42 15.69 -1.53 1.37
C LYS A 42 14.52 -2.18 2.10
N LYS A 43 13.48 -1.40 2.36
CA LYS A 43 12.24 -1.86 3.01
C LYS A 43 11.11 -0.85 2.85
N ILE A 44 9.88 -1.32 2.94
CA ILE A 44 8.68 -0.48 3.04
C ILE A 44 7.98 -0.81 4.35
N ASN A 45 7.63 0.24 5.11
CA ASN A 45 6.82 0.13 6.32
C ASN A 45 5.40 0.63 6.02
N PHE A 46 4.40 -0.21 6.25
CA PHE A 46 2.99 0.16 6.25
C PHE A 46 2.53 0.27 7.70
N LYS A 47 2.24 1.48 8.16
CA LYS A 47 1.60 1.71 9.46
C LYS A 47 0.09 1.71 9.26
N LEU A 48 -0.55 0.66 9.76
CA LEU A 48 -2.00 0.48 9.78
C LEU A 48 -2.63 1.19 10.98
N HIS A 49 -3.96 1.19 11.05
CA HIS A 49 -4.70 1.65 12.22
C HIS A 49 -4.38 0.80 13.46
N ASP A 50 -4.39 1.43 14.65
CA ASP A 50 -3.97 0.79 15.91
C ASP A 50 -4.88 -0.37 16.36
N SER A 51 -6.04 -0.55 15.72
CA SER A 51 -6.90 -1.72 15.95
C SER A 51 -6.33 -3.02 15.38
N TYR A 52 -5.35 -2.96 14.47
CA TYR A 52 -4.73 -4.16 13.90
C TYR A 52 -3.57 -4.64 14.77
N ALA A 53 -3.52 -5.95 15.01
CA ALA A 53 -2.34 -6.56 15.60
C ALA A 53 -1.12 -6.35 14.68
N ASN A 54 0.02 -6.01 15.28
CA ASN A 54 1.24 -5.67 14.56
C ASN A 54 0.98 -4.60 13.48
N GLN A 55 0.44 -3.44 13.89
CA GLN A 55 0.03 -2.39 12.95
C GLN A 55 1.19 -1.84 12.11
N ASN A 56 2.45 -2.01 12.53
CA ASN A 56 3.63 -1.66 11.73
C ASN A 56 4.11 -2.88 10.94
N ARG A 57 3.74 -2.97 9.66
CA ARG A 57 4.11 -4.07 8.75
C ARG A 57 5.33 -3.68 7.94
N VAL A 58 6.43 -4.41 8.11
CA VAL A 58 7.70 -4.13 7.41
C VAL A 58 7.97 -5.21 6.36
N LEU A 59 8.10 -4.81 5.10
CA LEU A 59 8.42 -5.68 3.98
C LEU A 59 9.78 -5.29 3.40
N THR A 60 10.66 -6.28 3.21
CA THR A 60 12.03 -6.05 2.72
C THR A 60 12.25 -6.57 1.30
N LYS A 61 11.23 -7.20 0.68
CA LYS A 61 11.28 -7.75 -0.67
C LYS A 61 9.93 -7.58 -1.36
N PRO A 62 9.89 -7.43 -2.71
CA PRO A 62 8.64 -7.40 -3.45
C PRO A 62 7.94 -8.78 -3.46
N PRO A 63 6.61 -8.83 -3.67
CA PRO A 63 5.70 -7.70 -3.78
C PRO A 63 5.52 -6.97 -2.44
N TYR A 64 5.55 -5.64 -2.46
CA TYR A 64 5.35 -4.84 -1.25
C TYR A 64 3.87 -4.60 -1.01
N GLU A 65 3.19 -5.64 -0.55
CA GLU A 65 1.75 -5.62 -0.33
C GLU A 65 1.36 -6.20 1.03
N VAL A 66 0.35 -5.60 1.66
CA VAL A 66 -0.24 -6.08 2.90
C VAL A 66 -1.71 -6.36 2.63
N THR A 67 -2.11 -7.62 2.80
CA THR A 67 -3.50 -8.05 2.71
C THR A 67 -4.08 -8.27 4.09
N GLU A 68 -5.27 -7.71 4.32
CA GLU A 68 -5.98 -7.77 5.59
C GLU A 68 -7.50 -7.74 5.36
N THR A 69 -8.25 -7.82 6.45
CA THR A 69 -9.71 -7.68 6.43
C THR A 69 -10.16 -6.58 7.37
N GLY A 70 -11.27 -5.92 7.07
CA GLY A 70 -11.77 -4.83 7.90
C GLY A 70 -13.14 -4.32 7.47
N TRP A 71 -13.61 -3.29 8.16
CA TRP A 71 -14.92 -2.68 7.92
C TRP A 71 -14.88 -1.15 7.83
N GLY A 72 -13.78 -0.51 8.21
CA GLY A 72 -13.63 0.94 8.23
C GLY A 72 -12.48 1.42 7.35
N GLU A 73 -12.63 2.63 6.80
CA GLU A 73 -11.57 3.36 6.10
C GLU A 73 -10.69 4.09 7.11
N PHE A 74 -9.38 4.16 6.85
CA PHE A 74 -8.41 4.86 7.69
C PHE A 74 -7.17 5.24 6.87
N GLU A 75 -6.35 6.15 7.40
CA GLU A 75 -5.07 6.51 6.78
C GLU A 75 -4.00 5.46 7.06
N ILE A 76 -3.38 4.96 6.00
CA ILE A 76 -2.18 4.12 6.03
C ILE A 76 -0.98 5.01 5.73
N VAL A 77 -0.01 5.03 6.65
CA VAL A 77 1.26 5.72 6.42
C VAL A 77 2.24 4.73 5.81
N ILE A 78 2.69 5.02 4.60
CA ILE A 78 3.61 4.17 3.83
C ILE A 78 4.98 4.86 3.83
N LYS A 79 5.99 4.23 4.44
CA LYS A 79 7.35 4.78 4.49
C LYS A 79 8.33 3.87 3.75
N ILE A 80 8.91 4.39 2.68
CA ILE A 80 9.86 3.71 1.80
C ILE A 80 11.28 4.09 2.22
N TYR A 81 12.09 3.09 2.57
CA TYR A 81 13.50 3.25 2.91
C TYR A 81 14.36 2.74 1.77
N PHE A 82 15.43 3.46 1.47
CA PHE A 82 16.34 3.13 0.37
C PHE A 82 17.54 2.33 0.84
N GLN A 83 18.22 1.67 -0.11
CA GLN A 83 19.44 0.90 0.16
C GLN A 83 20.55 1.80 0.68
N ASP A 84 20.70 2.99 0.10
CA ASP A 84 21.59 4.01 0.64
C ASP A 84 20.99 4.61 1.93
N PRO A 85 21.64 4.45 3.09
CA PRO A 85 21.16 5.01 4.35
C PRO A 85 21.25 6.55 4.41
N ASN A 86 22.00 7.20 3.51
CA ASN A 86 22.07 8.66 3.42
C ASN A 86 20.87 9.25 2.68
N GLU A 87 20.18 8.44 1.88
CA GLU A 87 18.98 8.86 1.19
C GLU A 87 17.79 8.94 2.15
N ARG A 88 17.04 10.04 2.09
CA ARG A 88 15.95 10.27 3.05
C ARG A 88 14.77 9.35 2.71
N PRO A 89 14.17 8.67 3.69
CA PRO A 89 12.98 7.87 3.43
C PRO A 89 11.81 8.72 2.89
N VAL A 90 11.12 8.21 1.87
CA VAL A 90 9.88 8.82 1.35
C VAL A 90 8.71 8.37 2.21
N THR A 91 7.81 9.29 2.53
CA THR A 91 6.57 8.99 3.27
C THR A 91 5.36 9.38 2.43
N LEU A 92 4.46 8.44 2.22
CA LEU A 92 3.18 8.61 1.52
C LEU A 92 2.05 8.38 2.51
N TYR A 93 0.94 9.09 2.30
CA TYR A 93 -0.27 8.98 3.11
C TYR A 93 -1.41 8.52 2.21
N HIS A 94 -1.96 7.34 2.49
CA HIS A 94 -3.01 6.75 1.66
C HIS A 94 -4.25 6.48 2.50
N ILE A 95 -5.40 7.03 2.12
CA ILE A 95 -6.67 6.66 2.75
C ILE A 95 -7.13 5.33 2.17
N LEU A 96 -7.18 4.28 2.98
CA LEU A 96 -7.71 2.97 2.61
C LEU A 96 -9.18 3.13 2.17
N LYS A 97 -9.46 2.85 0.90
CA LYS A 97 -10.82 2.90 0.34
C LYS A 97 -11.46 1.52 0.33
N LEU A 98 -12.60 1.42 1.01
CA LEU A 98 -13.43 0.21 1.07
C LEU A 98 -14.77 0.41 0.38
N PHE A 99 -15.30 1.64 0.37
CA PHE A 99 -16.64 1.93 -0.11
C PHE A 99 -16.61 2.79 -1.36
N GLN A 100 -17.44 2.45 -2.36
CA GLN A 100 -17.65 3.27 -3.54
C GLN A 100 -19.09 3.11 -4.04
N ASN A 101 -19.72 4.23 -4.40
CA ASN A 101 -21.12 4.29 -4.84
C ASN A 101 -21.27 3.82 -6.30
N SER A 102 -20.96 2.55 -6.56
CA SER A 102 -21.21 1.87 -7.82
C SER A 102 -22.01 0.59 -7.56
N PRO A 103 -23.14 0.33 -8.26
CA PRO A 103 -23.95 -0.87 -8.03
C PRO A 103 -23.16 -2.17 -8.11
N GLU A 104 -22.20 -2.27 -9.03
CA GLU A 104 -21.37 -3.47 -9.19
C GLU A 104 -20.40 -3.68 -8.02
N ILE A 105 -19.95 -2.61 -7.38
CA ILE A 105 -19.07 -2.66 -6.20
C ILE A 105 -19.90 -2.99 -4.95
N VAL A 106 -21.06 -2.36 -4.79
CA VAL A 106 -21.96 -2.60 -3.64
C VAL A 106 -22.44 -4.05 -3.60
N VAL A 107 -22.67 -4.67 -4.76
CA VAL A 107 -23.04 -6.10 -4.86
C VAL A 107 -21.80 -7.03 -4.81
N GLY A 108 -20.59 -6.49 -4.72
CA GLY A 108 -19.34 -7.26 -4.64
C GLY A 108 -18.90 -7.92 -5.95
N LYS A 109 -19.46 -7.51 -7.09
CA LYS A 109 -19.08 -8.00 -8.43
C LYS A 109 -17.76 -7.41 -8.91
N LYS A 110 -17.42 -6.19 -8.48
CA LYS A 110 -16.14 -5.53 -8.76
C LYS A 110 -15.45 -5.08 -7.48
N PRO A 111 -14.11 -5.09 -7.45
CA PRO A 111 -13.37 -4.50 -6.35
C PRO A 111 -13.43 -2.96 -6.41
N VAL A 112 -13.27 -2.33 -5.25
CA VAL A 112 -12.82 -0.93 -5.16
C VAL A 112 -11.33 -0.91 -5.48
N VAL A 113 -10.91 0.06 -6.30
CA VAL A 113 -9.51 0.33 -6.60
C VAL A 113 -9.27 1.81 -6.36
N SER A 114 -8.30 2.13 -5.49
CA SER A 114 -7.87 3.49 -5.21
C SER A 114 -6.35 3.52 -5.26
N GLU A 115 -5.82 3.89 -6.43
CA GLU A 115 -4.39 3.95 -6.73
C GLU A 115 -3.98 5.34 -7.20
N PHE A 116 -2.74 5.70 -6.88
CA PHE A 116 -2.13 6.97 -7.25
C PHE A 116 -0.75 6.73 -7.86
N TYR A 117 -0.45 7.50 -8.90
CA TYR A 117 0.88 7.60 -9.47
C TYR A 117 1.71 8.59 -8.65
N GLU A 118 2.99 8.28 -8.45
CA GLU A 118 3.95 9.18 -7.79
C GLU A 118 5.34 9.02 -8.40
N GLU A 119 6.13 10.09 -8.39
CA GLU A 119 7.53 10.07 -8.81
C GLU A 119 8.45 10.31 -7.61
N ILE A 120 9.21 9.29 -7.24
CA ILE A 120 10.29 9.46 -6.26
C ILE A 120 11.44 10.21 -6.93
N VAL A 121 11.67 11.45 -6.49
CA VAL A 121 12.77 12.30 -6.95
C VAL A 121 13.93 12.19 -5.98
N PHE A 122 15.08 11.75 -6.47
CA PHE A 122 16.35 11.78 -5.73
C PHE A 122 17.11 13.05 -6.13
N GLN A 123 17.35 13.95 -5.17
CA GLN A 123 18.16 15.15 -5.41
C GLN A 123 19.63 14.81 -5.15
N GLU A 124 20.46 14.91 -6.19
CA GLU A 124 21.88 14.52 -6.15
C GLU A 124 22.07 13.06 -5.64
N PRO A 125 21.50 12.06 -6.35
CA PRO A 125 21.58 10.67 -5.92
C PRO A 125 23.05 10.24 -5.74
N THR A 126 23.32 9.40 -4.76
CA THR A 126 24.66 8.82 -4.64
C THR A 126 24.96 7.89 -5.82
N VAL A 127 26.24 7.55 -6.03
CA VAL A 127 26.63 6.60 -7.09
C VAL A 127 25.88 5.26 -6.99
N MET A 128 25.53 4.83 -5.77
CA MET A 128 24.75 3.61 -5.54
C MET A 128 23.29 3.73 -6.03
N MET A 129 22.75 4.94 -6.12
CA MET A 129 21.37 5.21 -6.55
C MET A 129 21.25 5.57 -8.04
N HIS A 130 22.36 5.59 -8.78
CA HIS A 130 22.40 5.85 -10.23
C HIS A 130 22.12 4.62 -11.12
N GLN A 131 21.89 3.44 -10.50
CA GLN A 131 21.56 2.20 -11.20
C GLN A 131 20.04 2.07 -11.45
#